data_AF-A0A376RDN2-F1
#
_entry.id   AF-A0A376RDN2-F1
#
_cell.length_a   1.000
_cell.length_b   1.000
_cell.length_c   1.000
_cell.angle_alpha   90.00
_cell.angle_beta   90.00
_cell.angle_gamma   90.00
#
_symmetry.space_group_name_H-M   'P 1'
#
loop_
_entity.id
_entity.type
_entity.pdbx_description
1 polymer ?
#
loop_
_entity_poly.entity_id
_entity_poly.type
_entity_poly.pdbx_seq_one_letter_code
_entity_poly.pdbx_strand_id
1 'polypeptide(L)'
;MNAHKINGVPRTGASATEGGLETVVENSVVLDGSAMNQIINIDIENMQATAQCGVPLEVLENALREKGYTTGILRSQSRWLRWAAW
;
A
#
# COMPACT_ATOMS: atom_id res chain seq x y z
N MET A 1 11.43 -9.52 17.66
CA MET A 1 12.61 -9.50 16.76
C MET A 1 13.79 -8.72 17.33
N ASN A 2 13.66 -7.40 17.58
CA ASN A 2 14.79 -6.57 18.05
C ASN A 2 15.50 -7.12 19.32
N ALA A 3 14.74 -7.45 20.36
CA ALA A 3 15.28 -8.01 21.61
C ALA A 3 16.08 -9.32 21.41
N HIS A 4 15.78 -10.07 20.35
CA HIS A 4 16.43 -11.34 20.03
C HIS A 4 17.36 -11.24 18.81
N LYS A 5 17.59 -10.02 18.28
CA LYS A 5 18.42 -9.77 17.09
C LYS A 5 18.05 -10.62 15.87
N ILE A 6 16.75 -10.89 15.69
CA ILE A 6 16.20 -11.66 14.57
C ILE A 6 16.00 -10.75 13.36
N ASN A 7 16.45 -11.19 12.18
CA ASN A 7 16.28 -10.45 10.93
C ASN A 7 14.82 -10.43 10.46
N GLY A 8 14.40 -9.32 9.87
CA GLY A 8 13.02 -9.06 9.47
C GLY A 8 12.88 -8.71 8.01
N VAL A 9 12.00 -9.40 7.31
CA VAL A 9 11.64 -9.06 5.93
C VAL A 9 10.18 -8.60 5.91
N PRO A 10 9.90 -7.28 5.84
CA PRO A 10 8.53 -6.80 5.72
C PRO A 10 7.99 -7.13 4.33
N ARG A 11 6.76 -7.66 4.29
CA ARG A 11 6.08 -8.04 3.06
C ARG A 11 4.63 -7.59 3.09
N THR A 12 4.16 -7.01 1.99
CA THR A 12 2.74 -6.74 1.75
C THR A 12 2.32 -7.31 0.39
N GLY A 13 2.20 -6.48 -0.65
CA GLY A 13 1.74 -6.87 -1.99
C GLY A 13 2.68 -7.81 -2.77
N ALA A 14 3.81 -8.20 -2.20
CA ALA A 14 4.71 -9.23 -2.72
C ALA A 14 5.21 -9.07 -4.17
N SER A 15 5.19 -7.85 -4.71
CA SER A 15 5.45 -7.58 -6.14
C SER A 15 6.91 -7.20 -6.45
N ALA A 16 7.85 -7.47 -5.54
CA ALA A 16 9.25 -7.11 -5.74
C ALA A 16 9.89 -8.04 -6.80
N THR A 17 10.64 -7.47 -7.74
CA THR A 17 11.32 -8.21 -8.83
C THR A 17 12.83 -8.32 -8.63
N GLU A 18 13.39 -7.56 -7.69
CA GLU A 18 14.83 -7.38 -7.50
C GLU A 18 15.35 -8.11 -6.25
N GLY A 19 14.66 -9.19 -5.84
CA GLY A 19 15.04 -9.99 -4.66
C GLY A 19 14.79 -9.31 -3.31
N GLY A 20 14.07 -8.20 -3.27
CA GLY A 20 13.80 -7.43 -2.04
C GLY A 20 12.97 -8.14 -0.96
N LEU A 21 12.46 -9.35 -1.25
CA LEU A 21 11.69 -10.17 -0.32
C LEU A 21 12.39 -11.49 0.05
N GLU A 22 13.62 -11.69 -0.44
CA GLU A 22 14.38 -12.92 -0.20
C GLU A 22 14.91 -12.97 1.25
N THR A 23 14.79 -14.12 1.89
CA THR A 23 15.38 -14.38 3.21
C THR A 23 16.79 -14.93 3.05
N VAL A 24 17.74 -14.07 2.67
CA VAL A 24 19.14 -14.46 2.38
C VAL A 24 19.97 -14.80 3.63
N VAL A 25 19.48 -14.47 4.82
CA VAL A 25 20.12 -14.79 6.11
C VAL A 25 19.29 -15.83 6.86
N GLU A 26 19.94 -16.84 7.43
CA GLU A 26 19.29 -17.84 8.27
C GLU A 26 18.58 -17.21 9.48
N ASN A 27 17.54 -17.88 9.98
CA ASN A 27 16.73 -17.43 11.12
C ASN A 27 16.06 -16.05 10.88
N SER A 28 15.60 -15.78 9.66
CA SER A 28 14.81 -14.59 9.33
C SER A 28 13.31 -14.82 9.52
N VAL A 29 12.57 -13.77 9.86
CA VAL A 29 11.10 -13.77 9.93
C VAL A 29 10.53 -12.87 8.85
N VAL A 30 9.58 -13.40 8.08
CA VAL A 30 8.76 -12.60 7.15
C VAL A 30 7.61 -11.99 7.93
N LEU A 31 7.53 -10.66 7.93
CA LEU A 31 6.47 -9.88 8.57
C LEU A 31 5.43 -9.53 7.50
N ASP A 32 4.37 -10.33 7.42
CA ASP A 32 3.28 -10.09 6.48
C ASP A 32 2.29 -9.04 7.01
N GLY A 33 2.35 -7.84 6.43
CA GLY A 33 1.46 -6.72 6.74
C GLY A 33 0.17 -6.70 5.91
N SER A 34 -0.08 -7.69 5.04
CA SER A 34 -1.26 -7.71 4.15
C SER A 34 -2.60 -7.71 4.90
N ALA A 35 -2.63 -8.18 6.15
CA ALA A 35 -3.81 -8.11 7.01
C ALA A 35 -4.07 -6.70 7.59
N MET A 36 -3.06 -5.82 7.60
CA MET A 36 -3.23 -4.41 7.97
C MET A 36 -3.77 -3.63 6.76
N ASN A 37 -5.01 -3.93 6.37
CA ASN A 37 -5.61 -3.48 5.11
C ASN A 37 -6.83 -2.56 5.30
N GLN A 38 -6.86 -1.82 6.40
CA GLN A 38 -7.94 -0.88 6.67
C GLN A 38 -7.60 0.53 6.19
N ILE A 39 -8.56 1.17 5.51
CA ILE A 39 -8.57 2.63 5.32
C ILE A 39 -9.06 3.23 6.64
N ILE A 40 -8.24 4.07 7.27
CA ILE A 40 -8.53 4.65 8.59
C ILE A 40 -9.32 5.94 8.46
N ASN A 41 -8.94 6.81 7.53
CA ASN A 41 -9.61 8.09 7.29
C ASN A 41 -9.42 8.57 5.84
N ILE A 42 -10.42 9.26 5.30
CA ILE A 42 -10.31 10.04 4.07
C ILE A 42 -10.78 11.46 4.38
N ASP A 43 -9.83 12.38 4.45
CA ASP A 43 -10.05 13.81 4.65
C ASP A 43 -10.04 14.52 3.30
N ILE A 44 -11.24 14.81 2.79
CA ILE A 44 -11.43 15.41 1.47
C ILE A 44 -11.03 16.89 1.47
N GLU A 45 -11.31 17.61 2.55
CA GLU A 45 -10.98 19.05 2.66
C GLU A 45 -9.47 19.28 2.57
N ASN A 46 -8.70 18.40 3.23
CA ASN A 46 -7.24 18.45 3.21
C ASN A 46 -6.59 17.56 2.15
N MET A 47 -7.37 16.89 1.29
CA MET A 47 -6.90 16.00 0.22
C MET A 47 -5.94 14.89 0.71
N GLN A 48 -6.27 14.25 1.84
CA GLN A 48 -5.44 13.24 2.47
C GLN A 48 -6.21 11.95 2.76
N ALA A 49 -5.55 10.81 2.58
CA ALA A 49 -6.06 9.51 3.01
C ALA A 49 -5.08 8.86 3.98
N THR A 50 -5.56 8.46 5.16
CA THR A 50 -4.81 7.65 6.13
C THR A 50 -5.24 6.19 5.96
N ALA A 51 -4.30 5.34 5.58
CA ALA A 51 -4.53 3.92 5.32
C ALA A 51 -3.40 3.08 5.94
N GLN A 52 -3.73 1.86 6.34
CA GLN A 52 -2.72 0.90 6.76
C GLN A 52 -1.90 0.39 5.57
N CYS A 53 -0.68 -0.07 5.82
CA CYS A 53 0.30 -0.41 4.77
C CYS A 53 -0.09 -1.58 3.86
N GLY A 54 -1.02 -2.43 4.29
CA GLY A 54 -1.52 -3.57 3.54
C GLY A 54 -2.71 -3.24 2.64
N VAL A 55 -3.25 -2.01 2.66
CA VAL A 55 -4.38 -1.62 1.79
C VAL A 55 -3.96 -1.77 0.32
N PRO A 56 -4.60 -2.64 -0.48
CA PRO A 56 -4.35 -2.69 -1.90
C PRO A 56 -4.72 -1.36 -2.55
N LEU A 57 -3.88 -0.86 -3.45
CA LEU A 57 -4.09 0.43 -4.10
C LEU A 57 -5.46 0.52 -4.77
N GLU A 58 -5.92 -0.55 -5.42
CA GLU A 58 -7.25 -0.61 -6.05
C GLU A 58 -8.39 -0.37 -5.05
N VAL A 59 -8.28 -0.90 -3.83
CA VAL A 59 -9.30 -0.70 -2.78
C VAL A 59 -9.36 0.76 -2.37
N LEU A 60 -8.21 1.41 -2.17
CA LEU A 60 -8.15 2.83 -1.86
C LEU A 60 -8.67 3.70 -3.02
N GLU A 61 -8.28 3.38 -4.26
CA GLU A 61 -8.77 4.06 -5.46
C GLU A 61 -10.29 3.92 -5.62
N ASN A 62 -10.85 2.74 -5.37
CA ASN A 62 -12.30 2.51 -5.45
C ASN A 62 -13.04 3.35 -4.38
N ALA A 63 -12.55 3.39 -3.15
CA ALA A 63 -13.13 4.19 -2.07
C ALA A 63 -13.06 5.71 -2.35
N LEU A 64 -11.99 6.18 -2.98
CA LEU A 64 -11.86 7.57 -3.42
C LEU A 64 -12.77 7.86 -4.63
N ARG A 65 -12.90 6.91 -5.55
CA ARG A 65 -13.74 7.05 -6.76
C ARG A 65 -15.22 7.19 -6.41
N GLU A 66 -15.71 6.46 -5.42
CA GLU A 66 -17.07 6.63 -4.88
C GLU A 66 -17.34 8.07 -4.39
N LYS A 67 -16.29 8.81 -4.05
CA LYS A 67 -16.33 10.22 -3.62
C LYS A 67 -15.96 11.22 -4.73
N GLY A 68 -15.60 10.74 -5.92
CA GLY A 68 -15.16 11.58 -7.05
C GLY A 68 -13.67 11.95 -7.07
N TYR A 69 -12.82 11.24 -6.32
CA TYR A 69 -11.38 11.51 -6.18
C TYR A 69 -10.50 10.33 -6.66
N THR A 70 -9.19 10.56 -6.76
CA THR A 70 -8.16 9.55 -7.06
C THR A 70 -6.85 9.90 -6.37
N THR A 71 -5.99 8.91 -6.09
CA THR A 71 -4.61 9.17 -5.64
C THR A 71 -3.68 9.56 -6.80
N GLY A 72 -4.08 9.25 -8.04
CA GLY A 72 -3.25 9.48 -9.23
C GLY A 72 -2.12 8.46 -9.44
N ILE A 73 -1.98 7.46 -8.57
CA ILE A 73 -0.96 6.40 -8.70
C ILE A 73 -1.47 5.30 -9.64
N LEU A 74 -0.75 5.03 -10.72
CA LEU A 74 -1.08 4.00 -11.70
C LEU A 74 -0.38 2.66 -11.37
N ARG A 75 -1.13 1.53 -11.41
CA ARG A 75 -0.54 0.17 -11.34
C ARG A 75 -0.89 -0.80 -12.48
N SER A 76 -1.76 -0.42 -13.44
CA SER A 76 -2.00 -1.00 -14.78
C SER A 76 -3.48 -0.84 -15.16
N GLN A 77 -3.74 -0.16 -16.27
CA GLN A 77 -5.04 0.17 -16.92
C GLN A 77 -6.19 0.73 -16.06
N SER A 78 -6.26 2.07 -16.01
CA SER A 78 -7.53 2.79 -16.00
C SER A 78 -7.36 3.99 -16.93
N ARG A 79 -7.84 3.84 -18.17
CA ARG A 79 -8.03 4.95 -19.10
C ARG A 79 -9.05 5.89 -18.45
N TRP A 80 -8.69 7.15 -18.17
CA TRP A 80 -9.48 8.39 -18.39
C TRP A 80 -8.80 9.60 -17.73
N LEU A 81 -8.46 10.57 -18.61
CA LEU A 81 -8.42 12.04 -18.51
C LEU A 81 -8.09 12.76 -17.18
N ARG A 82 -7.03 13.57 -17.27
CA ARG A 82 -6.82 14.92 -16.69
C ARG A 82 -7.55 15.24 -15.38
N TRP A 83 -6.74 15.41 -14.34
CA TRP A 83 -6.99 16.36 -13.27
C TRP A 83 -7.20 17.77 -13.85
N ALA A 84 -8.40 18.30 -13.71
CA ALA A 84 -8.69 19.73 -13.74
C ALA A 84 -9.77 20.00 -12.69
N ALA A 85 -9.35 20.48 -11.53
CA ALA A 85 -10.22 21.33 -10.74
C ALA A 85 -10.16 22.70 -11.40
N TRP A 86 -11.19 23.01 -12.20
CA TRP A 86 -11.45 24.28 -12.90
C TRP A 86 -10.30 24.88 -13.73
#